data_AF-A0A9P7AAL1-F1
#
_entry.id   AF-A0A9P7AAL1-F1
#
_cell.length_a   1.000
_cell.length_b   1.000
_cell.length_c   1.000
_cell.angle_alpha   90.00
_cell.angle_beta   90.00
_cell.angle_gamma   90.00
#
_symmetry.space_group_name_H-M   'P 1'
#
loop_
_entity.id
_entity.type
_entity.pdbx_description
1 polymer ?
#
loop_
_entity_poly.entity_id
_entity_poly.type
_entity_poly.pdbx_seq_one_letter_code
_entity_poly.pdbx_strand_id
1 'polypeptide(L)'
;MPDRGSNQAKDANIQPPLTPEERVILQSYVEQWESASGEDRNQVWKDATLEARLKAPTKDKQLLEKQKKVYQNWFRNHRGRKQDQKPPINMGRRWTYRWVVDTLRKRELLNKIQDDTGVKPGSMEMIQHYSKYLSALIESLTEEEIQEAVKTAEEWNSQGVPPEVQIDIAKKKSESMVHHFASKMYKRAGMRVFVLAARKTEEGKLLVTGHDYNDEFGGVESFTKTCDWQVILPEWEPYVTKLFDGDGEDECVVHKAGRKDNTYTLDIGDSGVPILPNYDEMDSGTRKAVVRAFLNWHYAACSGRPKDSVPWKELSSRQDEMLPRKYLPDGG
;
A
#
# COMPACT_ATOMS: atom_id res chain seq x y z
N MET A 1 -25.74 62.48 -8.55
CA MET A 1 -26.93 62.64 -7.67
C MET A 1 -28.15 62.72 -8.56
N PRO A 2 -29.27 62.04 -8.26
CA PRO A 2 -29.53 61.07 -7.18
C PRO A 2 -30.21 59.78 -7.77
N ASP A 3 -30.64 58.71 -7.10
CA ASP A 3 -30.52 58.20 -5.72
C ASP A 3 -30.90 56.70 -5.69
N ARG A 4 -30.37 56.01 -4.67
CA ARG A 4 -30.96 54.95 -3.82
C ARG A 4 -31.62 53.68 -4.37
N GLY A 5 -30.99 52.58 -3.95
CA GLY A 5 -31.64 51.38 -3.39
C GLY A 5 -30.81 50.13 -3.74
N SER A 6 -30.26 49.33 -2.83
CA SER A 6 -30.41 49.21 -1.39
C SER A 6 -29.36 48.20 -0.90
N ASN A 7 -28.83 48.47 0.30
CA ASN A 7 -28.05 47.58 1.16
C ASN A 7 -28.38 46.08 0.99
N GLN A 8 -27.34 45.26 0.80
CA GLN A 8 -27.13 44.09 1.64
C GLN A 8 -25.64 43.95 1.91
N ALA A 9 -25.28 44.26 3.15
CA ALA A 9 -23.96 44.11 3.71
C ALA A 9 -23.51 42.65 3.53
N LYS A 10 -22.36 42.46 2.87
CA LYS A 10 -21.62 41.20 2.99
C LYS A 10 -21.13 41.14 4.43
N ASP A 11 -21.73 40.26 5.23
CA ASP A 11 -21.22 39.86 6.53
C ASP A 11 -19.80 39.31 6.36
N ALA A 12 -18.81 40.19 6.49
CA ALA A 12 -17.44 39.80 6.67
C ALA A 12 -17.38 39.00 7.97
N ASN A 13 -17.07 37.70 7.85
CA ASN A 13 -16.77 36.80 8.95
C ASN A 13 -15.44 37.24 9.61
N ILE A 14 -15.46 38.41 10.26
CA ILE A 14 -14.33 38.98 10.98
C ILE A 14 -14.27 38.22 12.30
N GLN A 15 -13.25 37.37 12.45
CA GLN A 15 -12.96 36.79 13.75
C GLN A 15 -12.70 37.93 14.74
N PRO A 16 -13.28 37.92 15.94
CA PRO A 16 -13.10 38.99 16.90
C PRO A 16 -11.60 39.13 17.23
N PRO A 17 -11.05 40.36 17.19
CA PRO A 17 -9.64 40.58 17.48
C PRO A 17 -9.33 40.25 18.94
N LEU A 18 -8.13 39.70 19.19
CA LEU A 18 -7.63 39.51 20.54
C LEU A 18 -7.30 40.86 21.16
N THR A 19 -7.92 41.15 22.30
CA THR A 19 -7.58 42.26 23.18
C THR A 19 -6.15 42.13 23.71
N PRO A 20 -5.50 43.23 24.12
CA PRO A 20 -4.16 43.17 24.71
C PRO A 20 -4.08 42.26 25.94
N GLU A 21 -5.11 42.27 26.79
CA GLU A 21 -5.19 41.43 27.99
C GLU A 21 -5.31 39.94 27.64
N GLU A 22 -6.18 39.58 26.68
CA GLU A 22 -6.28 38.21 26.17
C GLU A 22 -4.92 37.73 25.61
N ARG A 23 -4.16 38.60 24.92
CA ARG A 23 -2.84 38.21 24.38
C ARG A 23 -1.80 37.96 25.46
N VAL A 24 -1.75 38.79 26.51
CA VAL A 24 -0.80 38.60 27.61
C VAL A 24 -1.02 37.26 28.31
N ILE A 25 -2.30 36.90 28.53
CA ILE A 25 -2.67 35.60 29.11
C ILE A 25 -2.29 34.47 28.17
N LEU A 26 -2.68 34.53 26.89
CA LEU A 26 -2.30 33.46 25.96
C LEU A 26 -0.77 33.30 25.84
N GLN A 27 -0.03 34.40 25.91
CA GLN A 27 1.44 34.42 25.88
C GLN A 27 2.08 33.74 27.10
N SER A 28 1.53 33.89 28.31
CA SER A 28 2.08 33.25 29.51
C SER A 28 1.96 31.72 29.48
N TYR A 29 1.05 31.19 28.66
CA TYR A 29 0.85 29.74 28.51
C TYR A 29 1.63 29.13 27.34
N VAL A 30 2.36 29.92 26.54
CA VAL A 30 3.07 29.41 25.34
C VAL A 30 4.11 28.35 25.70
N GLU A 31 4.94 28.60 26.72
CA GLU A 31 6.01 27.68 27.11
C GLU A 31 5.44 26.32 27.59
N GLN A 32 4.35 26.37 28.38
CA GLN A 32 3.65 25.16 28.83
C GLN A 32 2.97 24.44 27.66
N TRP A 33 2.39 25.18 26.73
CA TRP A 33 1.75 24.64 25.52
C TRP A 33 2.75 23.93 24.59
N GLU A 34 3.94 24.50 24.44
CA GLU A 34 5.03 23.91 23.67
C GLU A 34 5.56 22.63 24.34
N SER A 35 5.69 22.64 25.67
CA SER A 35 6.22 21.53 26.46
C SER A 35 5.23 20.37 26.67
N ALA A 36 3.93 20.64 26.69
CA ALA A 36 2.89 19.63 26.90
C ALA A 36 2.58 18.82 25.62
N SER A 37 1.99 17.63 25.73
CA SER A 37 1.51 16.86 24.57
C SER A 37 0.16 16.18 24.87
N GLY A 38 -0.52 15.64 23.86
CA GLY A 38 -1.74 14.85 24.04
C GLY A 38 -2.81 15.51 24.94
N GLU A 39 -3.16 14.82 26.02
CA GLU A 39 -4.20 15.22 26.98
C GLU A 39 -3.76 16.40 27.87
N ASP A 40 -2.49 16.44 28.30
CA ASP A 40 -1.93 17.56 29.06
C ASP A 40 -2.00 18.87 28.26
N ARG A 41 -1.72 18.79 26.96
CA ARG A 41 -1.84 19.95 26.06
C ARG A 41 -3.29 20.42 25.93
N ASN A 42 -4.25 19.49 25.90
CA ASN A 42 -5.66 19.84 25.91
C ASN A 42 -6.05 20.56 27.21
N GLN A 43 -5.44 20.18 28.34
CA GLN A 43 -5.65 20.86 29.62
C GLN A 43 -5.08 22.28 29.62
N VAL A 44 -3.84 22.47 29.15
CA VAL A 44 -3.22 23.80 29.00
C VAL A 44 -4.08 24.74 28.15
N TRP A 45 -4.68 24.25 27.06
CA TRP A 45 -5.60 25.05 26.26
C TRP A 45 -6.90 25.40 26.97
N LYS A 46 -7.48 24.47 27.75
CA LYS A 46 -8.69 24.74 28.54
C LYS A 46 -8.43 25.81 29.60
N ASP A 47 -7.30 25.73 30.28
CA ASP A 47 -6.93 26.66 31.35
C ASP A 47 -6.68 28.07 30.78
N ALA A 48 -5.89 28.18 29.71
CA ALA A 48 -5.65 29.45 29.02
C ALA A 48 -6.94 30.06 28.44
N THR A 49 -7.84 29.23 27.93
CA THR A 49 -9.15 29.66 27.40
C THR A 49 -10.07 30.18 28.50
N LEU A 50 -10.06 29.53 29.67
CA LEU A 50 -10.87 29.94 30.82
C LEU A 50 -10.39 31.29 31.34
N GLU A 51 -9.09 31.48 31.52
CA GLU A 51 -8.51 32.72 32.04
C GLU A 51 -8.66 33.88 31.05
N ALA A 52 -8.37 33.67 29.77
CA ALA A 52 -8.56 34.69 28.74
C ALA A 52 -10.05 35.10 28.60
N ARG A 53 -10.98 34.17 28.83
CA ARG A 53 -12.42 34.45 28.82
C ARG A 53 -12.85 35.32 30.01
N LEU A 54 -12.21 35.20 31.17
CA LEU A 54 -12.53 36.04 32.35
C LEU A 54 -12.17 37.51 32.14
N LYS A 55 -11.23 37.80 31.23
CA LYS A 55 -10.84 39.17 30.83
C LYS A 55 -11.53 39.64 29.55
N ALA A 56 -12.20 38.75 28.83
CA ALA A 56 -12.95 39.11 27.64
C ALA A 56 -14.20 39.96 28.00
N PRO A 57 -14.59 40.93 27.15
CA PRO A 57 -15.86 41.63 27.30
C PRO A 57 -17.03 40.64 27.37
N THR A 58 -18.12 41.01 28.05
CA THR A 58 -19.34 40.19 28.08
C THR A 58 -19.85 39.97 26.66
N LYS A 59 -19.83 38.72 26.21
CA LYS A 59 -20.09 38.31 24.83
C LYS A 59 -21.24 37.32 24.79
N ASP A 60 -22.09 37.40 23.77
CA ASP A 60 -23.11 36.39 23.49
C ASP A 60 -22.47 35.01 23.20
N LYS A 61 -23.21 33.93 23.44
CA LYS A 61 -22.80 32.53 23.32
C LYS A 61 -22.17 32.22 21.95
N GLN A 62 -22.71 32.79 20.88
CA GLN A 62 -22.15 32.60 19.53
C GLN A 62 -20.78 33.29 19.36
N LEU A 63 -20.60 34.46 19.96
CA LEU A 63 -19.34 35.20 19.89
C LEU A 63 -18.26 34.53 20.74
N LEU A 64 -18.64 33.95 21.89
CA LEU A 64 -17.75 33.16 22.74
C LEU A 64 -17.21 31.92 22.01
N GLU A 65 -18.06 31.22 21.25
CA GLU A 65 -17.62 30.05 20.49
C GLU A 65 -16.69 30.42 19.33
N LYS A 66 -16.93 31.57 18.67
CA LYS A 66 -15.98 32.15 17.71
C LYS A 66 -14.65 32.51 18.39
N GLN A 67 -14.70 33.13 19.58
CA GLN A 67 -13.50 33.52 20.34
C GLN A 67 -12.63 32.30 20.75
N LYS A 68 -13.24 31.19 21.17
CA LYS A 68 -12.49 29.95 21.47
C LYS A 68 -11.69 29.45 20.27
N LYS A 69 -12.25 29.53 19.06
CA LYS A 69 -11.53 29.19 17.82
C LYS A 69 -10.36 30.14 17.56
N VAL A 70 -10.48 31.43 17.91
CA VAL A 70 -9.38 32.39 17.83
C VAL A 70 -8.23 31.99 18.76
N TYR A 71 -8.52 31.64 20.02
CA TYR A 71 -7.50 31.17 20.98
C TYR A 71 -6.82 29.90 20.51
N GLN A 72 -7.59 28.93 20.01
CA GLN A 72 -7.07 27.68 19.48
C GLN A 72 -6.15 27.91 18.27
N ASN A 73 -6.54 28.80 17.35
CA ASN A 73 -5.70 29.16 16.21
C ASN A 73 -4.44 29.93 16.63
N TRP A 74 -4.53 30.78 17.64
CA TRP A 74 -3.40 31.53 18.17
C TRP A 74 -2.31 30.58 18.69
N PHE A 75 -2.66 29.62 19.53
CA PHE A 75 -1.71 28.60 20.03
C PHE A 75 -1.14 27.71 18.91
N ARG A 76 -1.96 27.36 17.90
CA ARG A 76 -1.50 26.62 16.72
C ARG A 76 -0.50 27.41 15.88
N ASN A 77 -0.67 28.73 15.79
CA ASN A 77 0.22 29.62 15.03
C ASN A 77 1.53 29.92 15.79
N HIS A 78 1.51 29.88 17.13
CA HIS A 78 2.70 30.03 17.97
C HIS A 78 3.53 28.75 18.07
N ARG A 79 3.00 27.60 17.62
CA ARG A 79 3.80 26.41 17.41
C ARG A 79 4.81 26.72 16.32
N GLY A 80 6.09 26.89 16.68
CA GLY A 80 7.17 26.83 15.70
C GLY A 80 6.92 25.61 14.82
N ARG A 81 6.84 25.79 13.49
CA ARG A 81 6.43 24.75 12.53
C ARG A 81 7.39 23.56 12.59
N LYS A 82 7.26 22.69 13.60
CA LYS A 82 7.64 21.29 13.51
C LYS A 82 6.53 20.60 12.75
N GLN A 83 6.45 20.95 11.47
CA GLN A 83 5.65 20.20 10.53
C GLN A 83 6.44 18.91 10.35
N ASP A 84 6.15 17.91 11.17
CA ASP A 84 6.53 16.55 10.84
C ASP A 84 5.93 16.32 9.45
N GLN A 85 6.79 16.34 8.44
CA GLN A 85 6.35 16.20 7.06
C GLN A 85 5.72 14.83 6.99
N LYS A 86 4.38 14.76 6.95
CA LYS A 86 3.71 13.51 6.63
C LYS A 86 4.32 13.04 5.31
N PRO A 87 4.80 11.78 5.23
CA PRO A 87 5.43 11.31 4.02
C PRO A 87 4.46 11.53 2.85
N PRO A 88 4.90 12.16 1.74
CA PRO A 88 4.01 12.61 0.67
C PRO A 88 3.25 11.45 0.01
N ILE A 89 3.74 10.21 0.16
CA ILE A 89 3.12 8.99 -0.31
C ILE A 89 3.30 7.90 0.76
N ASN A 90 2.21 7.34 1.26
CA ASN A 90 2.27 6.15 2.11
C ASN A 90 2.25 4.89 1.23
N MET A 91 3.40 4.19 1.14
CA MET A 91 3.59 2.98 0.32
C MET A 91 3.28 1.68 1.08
N GLY A 92 2.84 1.77 2.34
CA GLY A 92 2.54 0.61 3.17
C GLY A 92 1.62 0.92 4.35
N ARG A 93 1.42 -0.05 5.23
CA ARG A 93 0.83 0.20 6.54
C ARG A 93 1.97 0.41 7.54
N ARG A 94 1.77 1.33 8.48
CA ARG A 94 2.65 1.46 9.64
C ARG A 94 2.61 0.15 10.44
N TRP A 95 3.78 -0.32 10.89
CA TRP A 95 3.87 -1.48 11.76
C TRP A 95 3.19 -1.19 13.10
N THR A 96 2.41 -2.15 13.58
CA THR A 96 1.86 -2.16 14.94
C THR A 96 2.37 -3.39 15.67
N TYR A 97 2.30 -3.38 17.00
CA TYR A 97 2.73 -4.51 17.82
C TYR A 97 2.08 -5.84 17.37
N ARG A 98 0.79 -5.82 17.01
CA ARG A 98 0.07 -6.99 16.49
C ARG A 98 0.71 -7.56 15.21
N TRP A 99 1.17 -6.69 14.30
CA TRP A 99 1.85 -7.13 13.06
C TRP A 99 3.26 -7.63 13.33
N VAL A 100 3.96 -7.06 14.31
CA VAL A 100 5.26 -7.58 14.77
C VAL A 100 5.08 -9.00 15.30
N VAL A 101 4.12 -9.20 16.21
CA VAL A 101 3.80 -10.52 16.80
C VAL A 101 3.41 -11.51 15.71
N ASP A 102 2.51 -11.13 14.80
CA ASP A 102 2.09 -11.97 13.68
C ASP A 102 3.28 -12.40 12.80
N THR A 103 4.25 -11.51 12.60
CA THR A 103 5.43 -11.78 11.77
C THR A 103 6.41 -12.70 12.49
N LEU A 104 6.77 -12.38 13.74
CA LEU A 104 7.77 -13.12 14.50
C LEU A 104 7.27 -14.51 14.94
N ARG A 105 5.99 -14.61 15.33
CA ARG A 105 5.40 -15.85 15.86
C ARG A 105 4.57 -16.61 14.84
N LYS A 106 4.70 -16.28 13.55
CA LYS A 106 3.93 -16.91 12.47
C LYS A 106 4.07 -18.42 12.44
N ARG A 107 5.30 -18.92 12.62
CA ARG A 107 5.61 -20.35 12.57
C ARG A 107 4.94 -21.10 13.73
N GLU A 108 5.04 -20.55 14.95
CA GLU A 108 4.37 -21.07 16.13
C GLU A 108 2.85 -21.12 15.94
N LEU A 109 2.29 -20.04 15.38
CA LEU A 109 0.86 -19.93 15.11
C LEU A 109 0.39 -21.00 14.11
N LEU A 110 1.14 -21.20 13.03
CA LEU A 110 0.81 -22.21 12.01
C LEU A 110 0.89 -23.63 12.57
N ASN A 111 1.92 -23.94 13.36
CA ASN A 111 2.06 -25.24 14.02
C ASN A 111 0.90 -25.50 14.98
N LYS A 112 0.55 -24.51 15.80
CA LYS A 112 -0.57 -24.63 16.76
C LYS A 112 -1.91 -24.89 16.06
N ILE A 113 -2.19 -24.22 14.94
CA ILE A 113 -3.41 -24.49 14.16
C ILE A 113 -3.39 -25.91 13.63
N GLN A 114 -2.25 -26.36 13.09
CA GLN A 114 -2.11 -27.72 12.56
C GLN A 114 -2.33 -28.77 13.65
N ASP A 115 -1.76 -28.58 14.85
CA ASP A 115 -1.88 -29.52 15.96
C ASP A 115 -3.33 -29.62 16.48
N ASP A 116 -4.03 -28.49 16.58
CA ASP A 116 -5.40 -28.45 17.12
C ASP A 116 -6.47 -28.92 16.12
N THR A 117 -6.25 -28.67 14.81
CA THR A 117 -7.28 -28.87 13.77
C THR A 117 -6.94 -29.95 12.76
N GLY A 118 -5.68 -30.42 12.73
CA GLY A 118 -5.16 -31.30 11.69
C GLY A 118 -4.96 -30.63 10.32
N VAL A 119 -5.30 -29.35 10.18
CA VAL A 119 -5.23 -28.61 8.92
C VAL A 119 -3.78 -28.26 8.59
N LYS A 120 -3.31 -28.64 7.40
CA LYS A 120 -1.94 -28.38 6.97
C LYS A 120 -1.73 -26.89 6.63
N PRO A 121 -0.57 -26.30 7.01
CA PRO A 121 -0.18 -24.97 6.57
C PRO A 121 -0.21 -24.82 5.05
N GLY A 122 -0.76 -23.70 4.58
CA GLY A 122 -0.90 -23.38 3.16
C GLY A 122 -2.22 -23.80 2.51
N SER A 123 -3.08 -24.54 3.22
CA SER A 123 -4.45 -24.82 2.76
C SER A 123 -5.36 -23.59 2.88
N MET A 124 -6.43 -23.56 2.08
CA MET A 124 -7.44 -22.50 2.14
C MET A 124 -8.18 -22.49 3.49
N GLU A 125 -8.39 -23.67 4.06
CA GLU A 125 -9.03 -23.87 5.37
C GLU A 125 -8.19 -23.24 6.50
N MET A 126 -6.85 -23.25 6.38
CA MET A 126 -5.94 -22.61 7.34
C MET A 126 -6.25 -21.13 7.56
N ILE A 127 -6.66 -20.43 6.49
CA ILE A 127 -6.96 -18.99 6.52
C ILE A 127 -8.15 -18.70 7.45
N GLN A 128 -9.13 -19.60 7.48
CA GLN A 128 -10.33 -19.45 8.31
C GLN A 128 -9.99 -19.53 9.80
N HIS A 129 -9.03 -20.40 10.17
CA HIS A 129 -8.56 -20.53 11.55
C HIS A 129 -7.57 -19.43 11.96
N TYR A 130 -6.74 -18.96 11.03
CA TYR A 130 -5.63 -18.04 11.32
C TYR A 130 -6.03 -16.83 12.15
N SER A 131 -7.10 -16.13 11.75
CA SER A 131 -7.54 -14.91 12.44
C SER A 131 -7.96 -15.17 13.89
N LYS A 132 -8.62 -16.30 14.15
CA LYS A 132 -9.06 -16.70 15.50
C LYS A 132 -7.85 -16.97 16.38
N TYR A 133 -6.91 -17.78 15.88
CA TYR A 133 -5.72 -18.16 16.62
C TYR A 133 -4.79 -16.97 16.87
N LEU A 134 -4.63 -16.07 15.89
CA LEU A 134 -3.84 -14.85 16.09
C LEU A 134 -4.47 -13.96 17.17
N SER A 135 -5.79 -13.86 17.22
CA SER A 135 -6.47 -13.06 18.24
C SER A 135 -6.27 -13.65 19.64
N ALA A 136 -6.43 -14.98 19.78
CA ALA A 136 -6.16 -15.67 21.04
C ALA A 136 -4.69 -15.55 21.47
N LEU A 137 -3.75 -15.59 20.51
CA LEU A 137 -2.32 -15.35 20.79
C LEU A 137 -2.10 -13.94 21.35
N ILE A 138 -2.69 -12.93 20.70
CA ILE A 138 -2.57 -11.53 21.14
C ILE A 138 -3.20 -11.30 22.51
N GLU A 139 -4.34 -11.94 22.80
CA GLU A 139 -5.00 -11.86 24.12
C GLU A 139 -4.22 -12.57 25.22
N SER A 140 -3.38 -13.56 24.87
CA SER A 140 -2.54 -14.29 25.82
C SER A 140 -1.22 -13.60 26.14
N LEU A 141 -0.88 -12.50 25.45
CA LEU A 141 0.39 -11.80 25.68
C LEU A 141 0.38 -11.09 27.04
N THR A 142 1.51 -11.11 27.72
CA THR A 142 1.71 -10.30 28.93
C THR A 142 1.91 -8.83 28.56
N GLU A 143 1.76 -7.93 29.54
CA GLU A 143 1.98 -6.51 29.33
C GLU A 143 3.42 -6.23 28.89
N GLU A 144 4.40 -6.98 29.41
CA GLU A 144 5.81 -6.88 29.02
C GLU A 144 6.02 -7.28 27.55
N GLU A 145 5.41 -8.38 27.09
CA GLU A 145 5.50 -8.82 25.70
C GLU A 145 4.84 -7.80 24.74
N ILE A 146 3.73 -7.18 25.16
CA ILE A 146 3.07 -6.12 24.40
C ILE A 146 4.01 -4.91 24.29
N GLN A 147 4.61 -4.46 25.39
CA GLN A 147 5.53 -3.32 25.38
C GLN A 147 6.77 -3.56 24.52
N GLU A 148 7.34 -4.77 24.56
CA GLU A 148 8.44 -5.16 23.69
C GLU A 148 8.04 -5.12 22.20
N ALA A 149 6.87 -5.65 21.86
CA ALA A 149 6.35 -5.62 20.50
C ALA A 149 6.00 -4.20 20.02
N VAL A 150 5.55 -3.31 20.90
CA VAL A 150 5.35 -1.88 20.60
C VAL A 150 6.69 -1.21 20.28
N LYS A 151 7.69 -1.39 21.13
CA LYS A 151 9.04 -0.84 20.93
C LYS A 151 9.63 -1.34 19.60
N THR A 152 9.51 -2.63 19.32
CA THR A 152 9.95 -3.23 18.05
C THR A 152 9.22 -2.62 16.86
N ALA A 153 7.90 -2.38 16.97
CA ALA A 153 7.14 -1.73 15.89
C ALA A 153 7.62 -0.29 15.65
N GLU A 154 7.97 0.46 16.69
CA GLU A 154 8.53 1.82 16.56
C GLU A 154 9.92 1.80 15.90
N GLU A 155 10.77 0.86 16.29
CA GLU A 155 12.07 0.62 15.68
C GLU A 155 11.91 0.26 14.19
N TRP A 156 11.04 -0.69 13.85
CA TRP A 156 10.79 -1.08 12.47
C TRP A 156 10.22 0.04 11.61
N ASN A 157 9.39 0.91 12.19
CA ASN A 157 8.84 2.07 11.50
C ASN A 157 9.87 3.20 11.29
N SER A 158 10.92 3.27 12.13
CA SER A 158 11.92 4.34 12.08
C SER A 158 13.18 3.93 11.31
N GLN A 159 13.67 2.71 11.53
CA GLN A 159 14.94 2.20 11.00
C GLN A 159 14.74 1.19 9.85
N GLY A 160 13.53 0.62 9.73
CA GLY A 160 13.23 -0.46 8.80
C GLY A 160 13.22 -1.82 9.50
N VAL A 161 12.61 -2.81 8.84
CA VAL A 161 12.51 -4.18 9.38
C VAL A 161 13.84 -4.93 9.22
N PRO A 162 14.12 -5.95 10.06
CA PRO A 162 15.33 -6.77 9.95
C PRO A 162 15.46 -7.48 8.59
N PRO A 163 16.69 -7.81 8.15
CA PRO A 163 16.93 -8.43 6.83
C PRO A 163 16.09 -9.68 6.54
N GLU A 164 15.91 -10.55 7.53
CA GLU A 164 15.12 -11.79 7.36
C GLU A 164 13.64 -11.48 7.02
N VAL A 165 13.08 -10.45 7.66
CA VAL A 165 11.72 -9.97 7.37
C VAL A 165 11.67 -9.25 6.01
N GLN A 166 12.73 -8.52 5.64
CA GLN A 166 12.83 -7.90 4.31
C GLN A 166 12.82 -8.95 3.20
N ILE A 167 13.57 -10.05 3.35
CA ILE A 167 13.62 -11.14 2.39
C ILE A 167 12.24 -11.77 2.21
N ASP A 168 11.54 -12.07 3.31
CA ASP A 168 10.19 -12.65 3.27
C ASP A 168 9.18 -11.71 2.58
N ILE A 169 9.19 -10.42 2.95
CA ILE A 169 8.33 -9.41 2.33
C ILE A 169 8.64 -9.27 0.85
N ALA A 170 9.92 -9.21 0.47
CA ALA A 170 10.32 -9.04 -0.91
C ALA A 170 9.92 -10.26 -1.76
N LYS A 171 10.11 -11.48 -1.26
CA LYS A 171 9.67 -12.71 -1.92
C LYS A 171 8.17 -12.74 -2.17
N LYS A 172 7.36 -12.27 -1.21
CA LYS A 172 5.89 -12.33 -1.29
C LYS A 172 5.25 -11.14 -2.00
N LYS A 173 5.84 -9.95 -1.90
CA LYS A 173 5.15 -8.69 -2.19
C LYS A 173 5.89 -7.73 -3.12
N SER A 174 7.19 -7.92 -3.40
CA SER A 174 7.99 -6.95 -4.18
C SER A 174 7.31 -6.56 -5.50
N GLU A 175 6.92 -7.54 -6.31
CA GLU A 175 6.24 -7.30 -7.60
C GLU A 175 4.96 -6.48 -7.41
N SER A 176 4.10 -6.87 -6.47
CA SER A 176 2.86 -6.16 -6.15
C SER A 176 3.08 -4.73 -5.63
N MET A 177 4.14 -4.52 -4.85
CA MET A 177 4.51 -3.22 -4.31
C MET A 177 4.97 -2.28 -5.42
N VAL A 178 5.86 -2.75 -6.30
CA VAL A 178 6.36 -1.97 -7.43
C VAL A 178 5.26 -1.72 -8.46
N HIS A 179 4.37 -2.69 -8.68
CA HIS A 179 3.18 -2.50 -9.51
C HIS A 179 2.25 -1.42 -8.95
N HIS A 180 1.96 -1.48 -7.63
CA HIS A 180 1.16 -0.47 -6.97
C HIS A 180 1.78 0.92 -7.08
N PHE A 181 3.10 1.02 -6.86
CA PHE A 181 3.87 2.25 -7.06
C PHE A 181 3.67 2.79 -8.48
N ALA A 182 3.99 2.01 -9.50
CA ALA A 182 3.89 2.42 -10.91
C ALA A 182 2.46 2.85 -11.27
N SER A 183 1.45 2.09 -10.82
CA SER A 183 0.04 2.43 -11.05
C SER A 183 -0.36 3.75 -10.38
N LYS A 184 0.11 4.03 -9.16
CA LYS A 184 -0.18 5.28 -8.46
C LYS A 184 0.49 6.47 -9.13
N MET A 185 1.74 6.34 -9.54
CA MET A 185 2.49 7.38 -10.24
C MET A 185 1.80 7.77 -11.56
N TYR A 186 1.39 6.78 -12.35
CA TYR A 186 0.65 7.03 -13.58
C TYR A 186 -0.73 7.67 -13.32
N LYS A 187 -1.56 7.05 -12.46
CA LYS A 187 -2.94 7.53 -12.24
C LYS A 187 -3.03 8.91 -11.60
N ARG A 188 -2.07 9.28 -10.74
CA ARG A 188 -2.09 10.57 -10.04
C ARG A 188 -1.37 11.68 -10.78
N ALA A 189 -0.29 11.36 -11.49
CA ALA A 189 0.62 12.37 -12.04
C ALA A 189 0.97 12.15 -13.52
N GLY A 190 0.38 11.14 -14.19
CA GLY A 190 0.72 10.79 -15.56
C GLY A 190 2.15 10.27 -15.74
N MET A 191 2.83 9.91 -14.65
CA MET A 191 4.24 9.51 -14.67
C MET A 191 4.39 8.04 -15.07
N ARG A 192 5.29 7.78 -16.02
CA ARG A 192 5.75 6.46 -16.40
C ARG A 192 7.05 6.14 -15.67
N VAL A 193 7.19 4.91 -15.20
CA VAL A 193 8.35 4.48 -14.43
C VAL A 193 8.85 3.13 -14.93
N PHE A 194 10.17 2.97 -14.91
CA PHE A 194 10.88 1.70 -14.98
C PHE A 194 11.70 1.59 -13.70
N VAL A 195 11.64 0.45 -13.01
CA VAL A 195 12.27 0.31 -11.68
C VAL A 195 13.25 -0.85 -11.71
N LEU A 196 14.53 -0.54 -11.47
CA LEU A 196 15.53 -1.55 -11.11
C LEU A 196 15.55 -1.71 -9.60
N ALA A 197 15.42 -2.95 -9.13
CA ALA A 197 15.47 -3.30 -7.72
C ALA A 197 16.55 -4.36 -7.50
N ALA A 198 17.29 -4.25 -6.39
CA ALA A 198 18.24 -5.25 -5.95
C ALA A 198 17.88 -5.71 -4.53
N ARG A 199 17.97 -7.02 -4.27
CA ARG A 199 17.70 -7.60 -2.94
C ARG A 199 18.52 -8.87 -2.71
N LYS A 200 18.79 -9.19 -1.45
CA LYS A 200 19.27 -10.53 -1.09
C LYS A 200 18.16 -11.56 -1.17
N THR A 201 18.54 -12.76 -1.58
CA THR A 201 17.70 -13.96 -1.55
C THR A 201 17.84 -14.67 -0.19
N GLU A 202 17.02 -15.71 0.05
CA GLU A 202 17.15 -16.56 1.23
C GLU A 202 18.52 -17.28 1.27
N GLU A 203 19.14 -17.49 0.10
CA GLU A 203 20.49 -18.05 -0.05
C GLU A 203 21.61 -17.01 0.17
N GLY A 204 21.26 -15.76 0.50
CA GLY A 204 22.22 -14.67 0.65
C GLY A 204 22.67 -14.03 -0.66
N LYS A 205 22.44 -14.68 -1.81
CA LYS A 205 22.82 -14.15 -3.14
C LYS A 205 22.08 -12.88 -3.50
N LEU A 206 22.77 -11.98 -4.19
CA LEU A 206 22.19 -10.75 -4.71
C LEU A 206 21.35 -11.02 -5.97
N LEU A 207 20.11 -10.54 -5.94
CA LEU A 207 19.15 -10.64 -7.01
C LEU A 207 18.82 -9.25 -7.54
N VAL A 208 19.06 -9.02 -8.82
CA VAL A 208 18.66 -7.81 -9.54
C VAL A 208 17.43 -8.08 -10.38
N THR A 209 16.47 -7.16 -10.35
CA THR A 209 15.19 -7.29 -11.04
C THR A 209 14.76 -5.98 -11.68
N GLY A 210 14.50 -6.01 -12.99
CA GLY A 210 13.87 -4.91 -13.72
C GLY A 210 12.35 -5.07 -13.74
N HIS A 211 11.63 -4.05 -13.28
CA HIS A 211 10.16 -4.00 -13.24
C HIS A 211 9.65 -2.94 -14.21
N ASP A 212 8.78 -3.36 -15.12
CA ASP A 212 8.17 -2.51 -16.13
C ASP A 212 6.70 -2.88 -16.31
N TYR A 213 5.82 -1.90 -16.08
CA TYR A 213 4.37 -2.06 -16.18
C TYR A 213 3.75 -1.05 -17.14
N ASN A 214 4.57 -0.40 -17.98
CA ASN A 214 4.10 0.68 -18.85
C ASN A 214 3.06 0.23 -19.88
N ASP A 215 3.07 -1.04 -20.26
CA ASP A 215 2.11 -1.64 -21.18
C ASP A 215 0.70 -1.80 -20.58
N GLU A 216 0.58 -1.78 -19.25
CA GLU A 216 -0.72 -1.75 -18.58
C GLU A 216 -1.36 -0.36 -18.58
N PHE A 217 -0.62 0.69 -18.96
CA PHE A 217 -1.03 2.07 -18.86
C PHE A 217 -1.14 2.73 -20.25
N GLY A 218 -2.35 2.81 -20.78
CA GLY A 218 -2.65 3.60 -21.99
C GLY A 218 -2.21 2.94 -23.31
N GLY A 219 -2.09 1.61 -23.35
CA GLY A 219 -1.94 0.85 -24.61
C GLY A 219 -0.62 1.03 -25.35
N VAL A 220 0.42 1.51 -24.66
CA VAL A 220 1.77 1.62 -25.21
C VAL A 220 2.55 0.34 -24.97
N GLU A 221 3.64 0.12 -25.71
CA GLU A 221 4.54 -0.99 -25.42
C GLU A 221 5.43 -0.68 -24.21
N SER A 222 5.88 -1.72 -23.50
CA SER A 222 6.74 -1.58 -22.33
C SER A 222 8.18 -1.23 -22.75
N PHE A 223 8.88 -0.43 -21.95
CA PHE A 223 10.28 -0.04 -22.21
C PHE A 223 11.19 -1.26 -22.41
N THR A 224 10.99 -2.30 -21.60
CA THR A 224 11.73 -3.57 -21.63
C THR A 224 11.51 -4.40 -22.89
N LYS A 225 10.44 -4.15 -23.65
CA LYS A 225 10.16 -4.78 -24.95
C LYS A 225 10.75 -3.97 -26.10
N THR A 226 10.84 -2.64 -25.96
CA THR A 226 11.30 -1.74 -27.02
C THR A 226 12.78 -1.40 -26.92
N CYS A 227 13.39 -1.55 -25.75
CA CYS A 227 14.76 -1.13 -25.48
C CYS A 227 15.52 -2.22 -24.73
N ASP A 228 16.80 -2.38 -25.09
CA ASP A 228 17.72 -3.20 -24.30
C ASP A 228 18.14 -2.45 -23.04
N TRP A 229 17.44 -2.72 -21.95
CA TRP A 229 17.74 -2.15 -20.64
C TRP A 229 18.93 -2.83 -19.96
N GLN A 230 19.40 -3.98 -20.46
CA GLN A 230 20.51 -4.72 -19.85
C GLN A 230 21.83 -3.95 -19.98
N VAL A 231 21.91 -2.97 -20.87
CA VAL A 231 23.02 -2.01 -20.96
C VAL A 231 23.26 -1.23 -19.67
N ILE A 232 22.28 -1.17 -18.75
CA ILE A 232 22.41 -0.50 -17.44
C ILE A 232 23.06 -1.42 -16.40
N LEU A 233 22.97 -2.74 -16.57
CA LEU A 233 23.42 -3.73 -15.58
C LEU A 233 24.92 -3.64 -15.23
N PRO A 234 25.85 -3.41 -16.20
CA PRO A 234 27.28 -3.31 -15.87
C PRO A 234 27.63 -2.18 -14.90
N GLU A 235 26.80 -1.13 -14.81
CA GLU A 235 26.98 -0.04 -13.85
C GLU A 235 26.19 -0.29 -12.55
N TRP A 236 25.00 -0.88 -12.67
CA TRP A 236 24.11 -1.10 -11.54
C TRP A 236 24.60 -2.22 -10.62
N GLU A 237 25.01 -3.36 -11.18
CA GLU A 237 25.40 -4.54 -10.41
C GLU A 237 26.60 -4.29 -9.49
N PRO A 238 27.74 -3.73 -9.95
CA PRO A 238 28.87 -3.46 -9.06
C PRO A 238 28.51 -2.48 -7.94
N TYR A 239 27.67 -1.49 -8.25
CA TYR A 239 27.17 -0.55 -7.26
C TYR A 239 26.37 -1.24 -6.17
N VAL A 240 25.39 -2.09 -6.52
CA VAL A 240 24.56 -2.77 -5.53
C VAL A 240 25.31 -3.87 -4.78
N THR A 241 26.22 -4.61 -5.43
CA THR A 241 27.09 -5.60 -4.77
C THR A 241 27.89 -4.93 -3.65
N LYS A 242 28.53 -3.79 -3.95
CA LYS A 242 29.28 -3.03 -2.94
C LYS A 242 28.43 -2.62 -1.74
N LEU A 243 27.16 -2.29 -1.95
CA LEU A 243 26.26 -1.88 -0.86
C LEU A 243 25.78 -3.05 0.00
N PHE A 244 25.62 -4.25 -0.59
CA PHE A 244 25.09 -5.41 0.11
C PHE A 244 26.17 -6.31 0.73
N ASP A 245 27.34 -6.39 0.11
CA ASP A 245 28.40 -7.36 0.43
C ASP A 245 29.74 -6.72 0.80
N GLY A 246 29.91 -5.41 0.57
CA GLY A 246 31.22 -4.75 0.66
C GLY A 246 32.12 -5.14 -0.51
N ASP A 247 33.45 -5.21 -0.30
CA ASP A 247 34.43 -5.57 -1.34
C ASP A 247 34.51 -7.10 -1.62
N GLY A 248 33.43 -7.85 -1.32
CA GLY A 248 33.35 -9.29 -1.51
C GLY A 248 32.70 -9.68 -2.84
N GLU A 249 33.30 -10.67 -3.53
CA GLU A 249 32.83 -11.20 -4.81
C GLU A 249 31.78 -12.31 -4.59
N ASP A 250 30.51 -11.93 -4.42
CA ASP A 250 29.38 -12.87 -4.58
C ASP A 250 28.70 -12.64 -5.95
N GLU A 251 28.39 -13.74 -6.66
CA GLU A 251 27.78 -13.70 -7.99
C GLU A 251 26.35 -13.12 -7.97
N CYS A 252 26.11 -12.09 -8.79
CA CYS A 252 24.80 -11.48 -9.00
C CYS A 252 23.90 -12.35 -9.89
N VAL A 253 22.65 -12.55 -9.49
CA VAL A 253 21.64 -13.22 -10.31
C VAL A 253 20.68 -12.19 -10.89
N VAL A 254 20.52 -12.19 -12.22
CA VAL A 254 19.62 -11.27 -12.92
C VAL A 254 18.31 -11.96 -13.27
N HIS A 255 17.19 -11.39 -12.84
CA HIS A 255 15.87 -11.83 -13.26
C HIS A 255 15.11 -10.70 -13.96
N LYS A 256 14.39 -11.04 -15.03
CA LYS A 256 13.34 -10.18 -15.58
C LYS A 256 12.09 -10.37 -14.73
N ALA A 257 11.60 -9.32 -14.06
CA ALA A 257 10.22 -9.33 -13.58
C ALA A 257 9.32 -9.04 -14.78
N GLY A 258 9.09 -10.08 -15.57
CA GLY A 258 7.86 -10.20 -16.34
C GLY A 258 6.79 -10.75 -15.41
N ARG A 259 5.55 -10.27 -15.59
CA ARG A 259 4.35 -11.04 -15.24
C ARG A 259 4.65 -12.50 -15.55
N LYS A 260 4.42 -13.44 -14.62
CA LYS A 260 4.52 -14.88 -14.94
C LYS A 260 3.85 -15.07 -16.30
N ASP A 261 4.65 -15.38 -17.31
CA ASP A 261 4.15 -15.55 -18.64
C ASP A 261 3.39 -16.87 -18.60
N ASN A 262 2.13 -16.79 -18.20
CA ASN A 262 1.20 -17.90 -18.15
C ASN A 262 0.74 -18.26 -19.58
N THR A 263 1.60 -18.02 -20.57
CA THR A 263 1.40 -18.41 -21.95
C THR A 263 1.90 -19.83 -22.08
N TYR A 264 0.96 -20.76 -22.19
CA TYR A 264 1.24 -22.15 -22.49
C TYR A 264 1.20 -22.33 -24.01
N THR A 265 2.26 -22.88 -24.60
CA THR A 265 2.28 -23.22 -26.03
C THR A 265 1.62 -24.58 -26.20
N LEU A 266 0.56 -24.65 -26.98
CA LEU A 266 -0.11 -25.93 -27.31
C LEU A 266 0.54 -26.54 -28.53
N ASP A 267 0.75 -27.86 -28.49
CA ASP A 267 1.17 -28.61 -29.66
C ASP A 267 0.05 -28.60 -30.71
N ILE A 268 0.41 -28.40 -31.97
CA ILE A 268 -0.52 -28.41 -33.09
C ILE A 268 -0.56 -29.82 -33.66
N GLY A 269 -1.74 -30.43 -33.67
CA GLY A 269 -1.94 -31.74 -34.28
C GLY A 269 -1.92 -31.69 -35.80
N ASP A 270 -1.93 -32.87 -36.42
CA ASP A 270 -1.87 -33.03 -37.89
C ASP A 270 -3.02 -32.33 -38.64
N SER A 271 -4.13 -32.05 -37.95
CA SER A 271 -5.28 -31.30 -38.47
C SER A 271 -5.10 -29.77 -38.43
N GLY A 272 -3.98 -29.27 -37.93
CA GLY A 272 -3.73 -27.84 -37.76
C GLY A 272 -4.43 -27.22 -36.55
N VAL A 273 -5.02 -28.03 -35.67
CA VAL A 273 -5.74 -27.58 -34.45
C VAL A 273 -4.89 -27.92 -33.22
N PRO A 274 -4.85 -27.05 -32.18
CA PRO A 274 -4.11 -27.32 -30.96
C PRO A 274 -4.69 -28.52 -30.20
N ILE A 275 -3.80 -29.37 -29.70
CA ILE A 275 -4.13 -30.54 -28.87
C ILE A 275 -4.05 -30.14 -27.40
N LEU A 276 -5.04 -30.58 -26.61
CA LEU A 276 -5.01 -30.39 -25.16
C LEU A 276 -4.04 -31.41 -24.53
N PRO A 277 -3.04 -30.97 -23.74
CA PRO A 277 -2.13 -31.86 -23.04
C PRO A 277 -2.84 -32.56 -21.86
N ASN A 278 -2.26 -33.66 -21.37
CA ASN A 278 -2.78 -34.35 -20.19
C ASN A 278 -2.73 -33.42 -18.95
N TYR A 279 -3.88 -33.16 -18.35
CA TYR A 279 -4.06 -32.21 -17.26
C TYR A 279 -4.07 -32.82 -15.85
N ASP A 280 -4.00 -34.15 -15.72
CA ASP A 280 -4.16 -34.85 -14.44
C ASP A 280 -3.10 -34.42 -13.41
N GLU A 281 -1.84 -34.27 -13.84
CA GLU A 281 -0.71 -33.90 -12.98
C GLU A 281 -0.39 -32.40 -12.98
N MET A 282 -1.14 -31.58 -13.72
CA MET A 282 -0.88 -30.14 -13.82
C MET A 282 -1.41 -29.36 -12.60
N ASP A 283 -0.66 -28.35 -12.15
CA ASP A 283 -1.16 -27.40 -11.14
C ASP A 283 -2.25 -26.48 -11.72
N SER A 284 -3.01 -25.83 -10.83
CA SER A 284 -4.13 -24.96 -11.22
C SER A 284 -3.72 -23.76 -12.08
N GLY A 285 -2.50 -23.26 -11.92
CA GLY A 285 -1.93 -22.18 -12.73
C GLY A 285 -1.67 -22.63 -14.16
N THR A 286 -1.06 -23.82 -14.31
CA THR A 286 -0.78 -24.43 -15.62
C THR A 286 -2.06 -24.84 -16.35
N ARG A 287 -3.03 -25.45 -15.66
CA ARG A 287 -4.35 -25.76 -16.25
C ARG A 287 -5.05 -24.51 -16.79
N LYS A 288 -4.99 -23.40 -16.04
CA LYS A 288 -5.56 -22.12 -16.46
C LYS A 288 -4.83 -21.52 -17.68
N ALA A 289 -3.51 -21.71 -17.77
CA ALA A 289 -2.71 -21.30 -18.92
C ALA A 289 -3.06 -22.10 -20.18
N VAL A 290 -3.17 -23.43 -20.07
CA VAL A 290 -3.61 -24.35 -21.13
C VAL A 290 -4.98 -23.95 -21.69
N VAL A 291 -5.97 -23.76 -20.81
CA VAL A 291 -7.34 -23.38 -21.22
C VAL A 291 -7.35 -22.03 -21.94
N ARG A 292 -6.57 -21.06 -21.45
CA ARG A 292 -6.46 -19.73 -22.09
C ARG A 292 -5.82 -19.81 -23.47
N ALA A 293 -4.74 -20.57 -23.62
CA ALA A 293 -4.08 -20.77 -24.90
C ALA A 293 -5.03 -21.42 -25.91
N PHE A 294 -5.77 -22.44 -25.48
CA PHE A 294 -6.70 -23.18 -26.34
C PHE A 294 -7.84 -22.30 -26.82
N LEU A 295 -8.46 -21.55 -25.91
CA LEU A 295 -9.58 -20.68 -26.22
C LEU A 295 -9.17 -19.45 -27.01
N ASN A 296 -7.99 -18.86 -26.76
CA ASN A 296 -7.47 -17.77 -27.58
C ASN A 296 -7.18 -18.22 -29.01
N TRP A 297 -6.61 -19.41 -29.21
CA TRP A 297 -6.36 -19.94 -30.54
C TRP A 297 -7.67 -20.10 -31.33
N HIS A 298 -8.69 -20.72 -30.72
CA HIS A 298 -9.99 -20.90 -31.37
C HIS A 298 -10.71 -19.58 -31.61
N TYR A 299 -10.58 -18.63 -30.67
CA TYR A 299 -11.16 -17.30 -30.84
C TYR A 299 -10.51 -16.54 -32.00
N ALA A 300 -9.19 -16.57 -32.12
CA ALA A 300 -8.47 -15.99 -33.27
C ALA A 300 -8.88 -16.64 -34.60
N ALA A 301 -9.05 -17.97 -34.61
CA ALA A 301 -9.52 -18.71 -35.78
C ALA A 301 -10.96 -18.34 -36.17
N CYS A 302 -11.89 -18.32 -35.21
CA CYS A 302 -13.30 -17.99 -35.45
C CYS A 302 -13.53 -16.51 -35.77
N SER A 303 -12.73 -15.60 -35.22
CA SER A 303 -12.79 -14.16 -35.52
C SER A 303 -12.14 -13.79 -36.85
N GLY A 304 -11.40 -14.71 -37.49
CA GLY A 304 -10.62 -14.44 -38.69
C GLY A 304 -9.45 -13.48 -38.47
N ARG A 305 -9.07 -13.23 -37.21
CA ARG A 305 -8.03 -12.27 -36.82
C ARG A 305 -6.93 -13.01 -36.07
N PRO A 306 -5.75 -13.25 -36.67
CA PRO A 306 -4.70 -14.13 -36.14
C PRO A 306 -4.01 -13.65 -34.84
N LYS A 307 -4.48 -12.55 -34.26
CA LYS A 307 -3.97 -11.97 -33.00
C LYS A 307 -5.08 -11.58 -32.02
N ASP A 308 -6.34 -11.88 -32.35
CA ASP A 308 -7.43 -11.61 -31.41
C ASP A 308 -7.36 -12.60 -30.24
N SER A 309 -7.68 -12.10 -29.06
CA SER A 309 -7.74 -12.90 -27.84
C SER A 309 -9.15 -12.85 -27.29
N VAL A 310 -9.55 -13.90 -26.57
CA VAL A 310 -10.85 -13.93 -25.92
C VAL A 310 -10.95 -12.69 -25.01
N PRO A 311 -12.01 -11.87 -25.11
CA PRO A 311 -12.19 -10.70 -24.27
C PRO A 311 -12.65 -11.11 -22.87
N TRP A 312 -11.75 -11.72 -22.10
CA TRP A 312 -12.03 -12.34 -20.79
C TRP A 312 -12.75 -11.43 -19.80
N LYS A 313 -12.44 -10.13 -19.82
CA LYS A 313 -13.09 -9.13 -18.95
C LYS A 313 -14.54 -8.89 -19.35
N GLU A 314 -14.81 -8.83 -20.65
CA GLU A 314 -16.18 -8.65 -21.16
C GLU A 314 -17.00 -9.91 -20.93
N LEU A 315 -16.40 -11.09 -21.14
CA LEU A 315 -17.04 -12.39 -20.89
C LEU A 315 -17.55 -12.51 -19.45
N SER A 316 -16.79 -12.02 -18.46
CA SER A 316 -17.23 -12.04 -17.05
C SER A 316 -18.39 -11.11 -16.71
N SER A 317 -18.64 -10.07 -17.53
CA SER A 317 -19.69 -9.08 -17.29
C SER A 317 -20.92 -9.28 -18.17
N ARG A 318 -20.77 -10.00 -19.29
CA ARG A 318 -21.79 -10.17 -20.35
C ARG A 318 -21.90 -11.64 -20.80
N GLN A 319 -21.68 -12.59 -19.89
CA GLN A 319 -21.61 -14.01 -20.20
C GLN A 319 -22.84 -14.53 -20.96
N ASP A 320 -24.04 -14.15 -20.52
CA ASP A 320 -25.32 -14.53 -21.13
C ASP A 320 -25.51 -13.99 -22.55
N GLU A 321 -24.85 -12.88 -22.90
CA GLU A 321 -24.93 -12.28 -24.24
C GLU A 321 -23.93 -12.93 -25.22
N MET A 322 -22.86 -13.53 -24.68
CA MET A 322 -21.74 -14.04 -25.47
C MET A 322 -21.73 -15.57 -25.60
N LEU A 323 -22.32 -16.28 -24.65
CA LEU A 323 -22.40 -17.74 -24.64
C LEU A 323 -23.86 -18.19 -24.51
N PRO A 324 -24.38 -18.96 -25.49
CA PRO A 324 -25.70 -19.57 -25.36
C PRO A 324 -25.79 -20.42 -24.10
N ARG A 325 -26.89 -20.30 -23.34
CA ARG A 325 -27.11 -21.02 -22.07
C ARG A 325 -26.86 -22.53 -22.14
N LYS A 326 -27.12 -23.16 -23.29
CA LYS A 326 -26.86 -24.59 -23.51
C LYS A 326 -25.38 -25.02 -23.35
N TYR A 327 -24.46 -24.07 -23.34
CA TYR A 327 -23.03 -24.29 -23.14
C TYR A 327 -22.54 -23.86 -21.74
N LEU A 328 -23.44 -23.38 -20.87
CA LEU A 328 -23.14 -23.04 -19.49
C LEU A 328 -23.51 -24.21 -18.57
N PRO A 329 -22.76 -24.43 -17.48
CA PRO A 329 -23.13 -25.44 -16.50
C PRO A 329 -24.42 -25.06 -15.77
N ASP A 330 -25.22 -26.06 -15.40
CA ASP A 330 -26.46 -25.84 -14.67
C ASP A 330 -26.16 -25.21 -13.29
N GLY A 331 -26.66 -24.00 -13.05
CA GLY A 331 -26.52 -23.28 -11.76
C GLY A 331 -25.51 -22.13 -11.73
N GLY A 332 -25.04 -21.65 -12.89
CA GLY A 332 -24.21 -20.44 -13.03
C GLY A 332 -25.00 -19.15 -13.10
#